data_AF-A0A8T3NK63-F1
#
_entry.id   AF-A0A8T3NK63-F1
#
_cell.length_a   1.000
_cell.length_b   1.000
_cell.length_c   1.000
_cell.angle_alpha   90.00
_cell.angle_beta   90.00
_cell.angle_gamma   90.00
#
_symmetry.space_group_name_H-M   'P 1'
#
loop_
_entity.id
_entity.type
_entity.pdbx_description
1 polymer ?
#
loop_
_entity_poly.entity_id
_entity_poly.type
_entity_poly.pdbx_seq_one_letter_code
_entity_poly.pdbx_strand_id
1 'polypeptide(L)' 'MAVRDSTTRREVPAEIQAAIERGLVTQAQLRELIEIEAEQIGLNFDEAVRRAHQGTLPENEIGIDLEFLVRMLAD' A
#
# COMPACT_ATOMS: atom_id res chain seq x y z
N MET A 1 -9.99 27.12 -9.37
CA MET A 1 -10.24 25.68 -9.56
C MET A 1 -9.29 24.97 -8.62
N ALA A 2 -9.74 24.66 -7.40
CA ALA A 2 -8.93 23.94 -6.41
C ALA A 2 -9.44 22.51 -6.42
N VAL A 3 -8.64 21.59 -6.96
CA VAL A 3 -8.91 20.16 -6.84
C VAL A 3 -8.76 19.84 -5.36
N ARG A 4 -9.89 19.72 -4.66
CA ARG A 4 -9.91 19.15 -3.32
C ARG A 4 -9.77 17.65 -3.53
N ASP A 5 -8.52 17.19 -3.58
CA ASP A 5 -8.20 15.77 -3.43
C ASP A 5 -8.50 15.41 -1.97
N SER A 6 -9.79 15.24 -1.68
CA SER A 6 -10.31 14.93 -0.35
C SER A 6 -10.34 13.43 -0.17
N THR A 7 -9.15 12.85 -0.14
CA THR A 7 -8.93 11.51 0.38
C THR A 7 -7.75 11.66 1.32
N THR A 8 -7.98 11.53 2.63
CA THR A 8 -6.92 11.46 3.64
C THR A 8 -6.11 10.17 3.44
N ARG A 9 -5.43 10.06 2.29
CA ARG A 9 -4.41 9.05 2.05
C ARG A 9 -3.27 9.41 2.98
N ARG A 10 -2.97 8.51 3.90
CA ARG A 10 -1.88 8.71 4.86
C ARG A 10 -0.61 8.95 4.05
N GLU A 11 0.10 10.04 4.33
CA GLU A 11 1.27 10.42 3.55
C GLU A 11 2.33 9.32 3.65
N VAL A 12 2.74 8.79 2.49
CA VAL A 12 3.84 7.84 2.41
C VAL A 12 5.12 8.54 2.84
N PRO A 13 5.94 7.95 3.73
CA PRO A 13 7.22 8.51 4.14
C PRO A 13 8.09 8.89 2.93
N ALA A 14 8.69 10.07 2.95
CA ALA A 14 9.48 10.61 1.83
C ALA A 14 10.64 9.69 1.41
N GLU A 15 11.19 8.93 2.34
CA GLU A 15 12.25 7.94 2.07
C GLU A 15 11.76 6.77 1.21
N ILE A 16 10.52 6.32 1.44
CA ILE A 16 9.86 5.28 0.63
C ILE A 16 9.52 5.85 -0.74
N GLN A 17 8.97 7.07 -0.79
CA GLN A 17 8.66 7.76 -2.04
C GLN A 17 9.91 7.87 -2.93
N ALA A 18 11.04 8.32 -2.37
CA ALA A 18 12.30 8.43 -3.10
C ALA A 18 12.86 7.06 -3.54
N ALA A 19 12.63 6.00 -2.76
CA ALA A 19 13.03 4.65 -3.13
C ALA A 19 12.20 4.11 -4.30
N ILE A 20 10.89 4.38 -4.32
CA ILE A 20 9.98 4.05 -5.43
C ILE A 20 10.43 4.76 -6.71
N GLU A 21 10.69 6.07 -6.64
CA GLU A 21 11.14 6.87 -7.79
C GLU A 21 12.46 6.37 -8.40
N ARG A 22 13.29 5.73 -7.59
CA ARG A 22 14.58 5.14 -8.01
C ARG A 22 14.48 3.66 -8.40
N GLY A 23 13.32 3.03 -8.19
CA GLY A 23 13.14 1.58 -8.38
C GLY A 23 13.94 0.73 -7.39
N LEU A 24 14.26 1.27 -6.21
CA LEU A 24 15.12 0.65 -5.19
C LEU A 24 14.36 0.41 -3.87
N VAL A 25 13.06 0.14 -3.95
CA VAL A 25 12.27 -0.13 -2.73
C VAL A 25 12.79 -1.41 -2.07
N THR A 26 13.15 -1.31 -0.79
CA THR A 26 13.56 -2.47 -0.01
C THR A 26 12.34 -3.24 0.49
N GLN A 27 12.51 -4.52 0.85
CA GLN A 27 11.42 -5.30 1.45
C GLN A 27 10.85 -4.66 2.73
N ALA A 28 11.71 -4.02 3.54
CA ALA A 28 11.26 -3.34 4.75
C ALA A 28 10.35 -2.14 4.43
N GLN A 29 10.73 -1.34 3.43
CA GLN A 29 9.94 -0.20 2.97
C GLN A 29 8.65 -0.64 2.28
N LEU A 30 8.70 -1.76 1.54
CA LEU A 30 7.51 -2.33 0.92
C LEU A 30 6.52 -2.84 1.97
N ARG A 31 7.03 -3.48 3.05
CA ARG A 31 6.21 -3.87 4.21
C ARG A 31 5.56 -2.66 4.88
N GLU A 32 6.32 -1.59 5.10
CA GLU A 32 5.80 -0.35 5.68
C GLU A 32 4.71 0.28 4.80
N LEU A 33 4.91 0.28 3.48
CA LEU A 33 3.90 0.78 2.54
C LEU A 33 2.61 -0.05 2.55
N ILE A 34 2.72 -1.38 2.61
CA ILE A 34 1.54 -2.27 2.76
C ILE A 34 0.80 -1.96 4.06
N GLU A 35 1.52 -1.72 5.16
CA GLU A 35 0.91 -1.39 6.45
C GLU A 35 0.13 -0.06 6.37
N ILE A 36 0.73 0.97 5.76
CA ILE A 36 0.09 2.28 5.57
C ILE A 36 -1.21 2.18 4.75
N GLU A 37 -1.21 1.42 3.66
CA GLU A 37 -2.41 1.22 2.83
C GLU A 37 -3.47 0.36 3.54
N ALA A 38 -3.04 -0.69 4.25
CA ALA A 38 -3.93 -1.57 5.01
C ALA A 38 -4.70 -0.81 6.08
N GLU A 39 -4.04 0.09 6.82
CA GLU A 39 -4.66 0.87 7.89
C GLU A 39 -5.77 1.79 7.38
N GLN A 40 -5.68 2.27 6.12
CA GLN A 40 -6.71 3.12 5.52
C GLN A 40 -8.03 2.39 5.30
N ILE A 41 -7.99 1.06 5.15
CA ILE A 41 -9.19 0.21 5.06
C ILE A 41 -9.46 -0.57 6.35
N GLY A 42 -8.80 -0.19 7.45
CA GLY A 42 -9.01 -0.78 8.77
C GLY A 42 -8.43 -2.18 8.94
N LEU A 43 -7.42 -2.54 8.14
CA LEU A 43 -6.68 -3.79 8.25
C LEU A 43 -5.28 -3.53 8.84
N ASN A 44 -4.67 -4.56 9.39
CA ASN A 44 -3.24 -4.57 9.69
C ASN A 44 -2.48 -5.28 8.56
N PHE A 45 -1.15 -5.22 8.59
CA PHE A 45 -0.28 -5.85 7.59
C PHE A 45 -0.61 -7.34 7.34
N ASP A 46 -0.66 -8.15 8.40
CA ASP A 46 -0.87 -9.60 8.27
C ASP A 46 -2.22 -9.93 7.64
N GLU A 47 -3.27 -9.19 8.01
CA GLU A 47 -4.61 -9.36 7.48
C GLU A 47 -4.70 -8.89 6.02
N ALA A 48 -4.01 -7.80 5.65
CA ALA A 48 -3.95 -7.35 4.27
C ALA A 48 -3.23 -8.36 3.37
N VAL A 49 -2.09 -8.89 3.80
CA VAL A 49 -1.35 -9.96 3.10
C VAL A 49 -2.23 -11.20 2.94
N ARG A 50 -2.87 -11.64 4.03
CA ARG A 50 -3.76 -12.81 4.02
C ARG A 50 -4.92 -12.62 3.04
N ARG A 51 -5.56 -11.44 3.04
CA ARG A 51 -6.70 -11.15 2.14
C ARG A 51 -6.28 -10.98 0.69
N ALA A 52 -5.11 -10.40 0.43
CA ALA A 52 -4.53 -10.30 -0.91
C ALA A 52 -4.29 -11.70 -1.50
N HIS A 53 -3.68 -12.61 -0.74
CA HIS A 53 -3.49 -13.99 -1.20
C HIS A 53 -4.81 -14.74 -1.43
N GLN A 54 -5.87 -14.37 -0.71
CA GLN A 54 -7.20 -14.95 -0.88
C GLN A 54 -8.04 -14.26 -1.97
N GLY A 55 -7.60 -13.15 -2.56
CA GLY A 55 -8.38 -12.35 -3.50
C GLY A 55 -9.66 -11.78 -2.86
N THR A 56 -9.58 -11.39 -1.58
CA THR A 56 -10.72 -10.92 -0.77
C THR A 56 -10.55 -9.47 -0.30
N LEU A 57 -9.60 -8.75 -0.88
CA LEU A 57 -9.49 -7.31 -0.65
C LEU A 57 -10.68 -6.57 -1.28
N PRO A 58 -11.05 -5.39 -0.75
CA PRO A 58 -12.10 -4.58 -1.36
C PRO A 58 -11.74 -4.20 -2.79
N GLU A 59 -12.69 -4.24 -3.72
CA GLU A 59 -12.50 -3.81 -5.12
C GLU A 59 -12.51 -2.28 -5.23
N ASN A 60 -11.58 -1.62 -4.54
CA ASN A 60 -11.34 -0.18 -4.61
C ASN A 60 -9.86 0.09 -4.87
N GLU A 61 -9.50 1.36 -5.04
CA GLU A 61 -8.11 1.76 -5.36
C GLU A 61 -7.11 1.20 -4.35
N ILE A 62 -7.40 1.29 -3.04
CA ILE A 62 -6.50 0.81 -1.98
C ILE A 62 -6.35 -0.72 -2.03
N GLY A 63 -7.43 -1.46 -2.31
CA GLY A 63 -7.37 -2.91 -2.43
C GLY A 63 -6.55 -3.37 -3.64
N ILE A 64 -6.68 -2.68 -4.77
CA ILE A 64 -5.87 -2.94 -5.97
C ILE A 64 -4.39 -2.64 -5.69
N ASP A 65 -4.10 -1.52 -5.02
CA ASP A 65 -2.74 -1.15 -4.64
C ASP A 65 -2.14 -2.19 -3.67
N LEU A 66 -2.90 -2.62 -2.66
CA LEU A 66 -2.46 -3.66 -1.72
C LEU A 66 -2.17 -5.00 -2.41
N GLU A 67 -3.01 -5.46 -3.35
CA GLU A 67 -2.70 -6.68 -4.11
C GLU A 67 -1.38 -6.56 -4.88
N PHE A 68 -1.15 -5.41 -5.52
CA PHE A 68 0.08 -5.15 -6.25
C PHE A 68 1.31 -5.15 -5.33
N LEU A 69 1.24 -4.44 -4.20
CA LEU A 69 2.33 -4.36 -3.24
C LEU A 69 2.66 -5.71 -2.59
N VAL A 70 1.64 -6.49 -2.23
CA VAL A 70 1.83 -7.84 -1.66
C VAL A 70 2.45 -8.78 -2.70
N ARG A 71 2.05 -8.66 -3.98
CA ARG A 71 2.65 -9.43 -5.06
C ARG A 71 4.14 -9.10 -5.24
N MET A 72 4.50 -7.82 -5.18
CA MET A 72 5.91 -7.39 -5.23
C MET A 72 6.75 -7.91 -4.06
N LEU A 73 6.14 -8.14 -2.89
CA LEU A 73 6.86 -8.66 -1.71
C LEU A 73 7.17 -10.15 -1.83
N ALA A 74 6.40 -10.88 -2.63
CA ALA A 74 6.54 -12.31 -2.84
C ALA A 74 7.55 -12.69 -3.95
N ASP A 75 7.96 -11.72 -4.77
CA ASP A 75 9.01 -11.84 -5.80
C ASP A 75 10.40 -11.52 -5.23
#